data_AF-A0A2C1E3W2-F1
#
_entry.id   AF-A0A2C1E3W2-F1
#
_cell.length_a   1.000
_cell.length_b   1.000
_cell.length_c   1.000
_cell.angle_alpha   90.00
_cell.angle_beta   90.00
_cell.angle_gamma   90.00
#
_symmetry.space_group_name_H-M   'P 1'
#
loop_
_entity.id
_entity.type
_entity.pdbx_description
1 polymer ?
#
loop_
_entity_poly.entity_id
_entity_poly.type
_entity_poly.pdbx_seq_one_letter_code
_entity_poly.pdbx_strand_id
1 'polypeptide(L)'
;MGKIGIDKGKFTGAVTNAESAVSRIEKVPSPNITKNNLSRLTGFQNLVEKAGTTLEAFKGVSSADTGKMKAVADKIVDEDAKMADVIQQNTVRFK
;
A
#
# COMPACT_ATOMS: atom_id res chain seq x y z
N MET A 1 29.01 -3.48 -11.77
CA MET A 1 28.46 -4.51 -10.87
C MET A 1 26.94 -4.49 -11.02
N GLY A 2 26.30 -5.63 -11.26
CA GLY A 2 24.83 -5.70 -11.37
C GLY A 2 24.19 -5.38 -10.03
N LYS A 3 23.00 -4.76 -10.03
CA LYS A 3 22.20 -4.60 -8.81
C LYS A 3 21.96 -6.00 -8.23
N ILE A 4 22.34 -6.22 -6.97
CA ILE A 4 22.16 -7.51 -6.29
C ILE A 4 20.72 -7.64 -5.77
N GLY A 5 20.13 -6.55 -5.29
CA GLY A 5 18.74 -6.50 -4.82
C GLY A 5 17.77 -5.84 -5.81
N ILE A 6 16.74 -5.20 -5.27
CA ILE A 6 15.55 -4.80 -6.04
C ILE A 6 15.81 -3.59 -6.94
N ASP A 7 15.09 -3.53 -8.06
CA ASP A 7 14.93 -2.27 -8.78
C ASP A 7 13.91 -1.38 -8.05
N LYS A 8 14.40 -0.56 -7.11
CA LYS A 8 13.60 0.35 -6.28
C LYS A 8 12.58 1.15 -7.09
N GLY A 9 12.97 1.69 -8.24
CA GLY A 9 12.06 2.49 -9.08
C GLY A 9 10.86 1.68 -9.56
N LYS A 10 11.10 0.47 -10.09
CA LYS A 10 10.02 -0.42 -10.54
C LYS A 10 9.17 -0.93 -9.37
N PHE A 11 9.80 -1.29 -8.26
CA PHE A 11 9.10 -1.77 -7.08
C PHE A 11 8.19 -0.70 -6.47
N THR A 12 8.73 0.50 -6.20
CA THR A 12 7.94 1.62 -5.67
C THR A 12 6.83 2.01 -6.64
N GLY A 13 7.09 1.98 -7.95
CA GLY A 13 6.06 2.22 -8.97
C GLY A 13 4.91 1.21 -8.89
N ALA A 14 5.21 -0.08 -8.78
CA ALA A 14 4.19 -1.13 -8.63
C ALA A 14 3.39 -0.96 -7.33
N VAL A 15 4.05 -0.64 -6.22
CA VAL A 15 3.41 -0.40 -4.92
C VAL A 15 2.48 0.83 -4.98
N THR A 16 2.93 1.94 -5.58
CA THR A 16 2.10 3.14 -5.76
C THR A 16 0.91 2.89 -6.68
N ASN A 17 1.06 2.06 -7.71
CA ASN A 17 -0.06 1.67 -8.58
C ASN A 17 -1.12 0.86 -7.82
N ALA A 18 -0.69 -0.07 -6.95
CA ALA A 18 -1.60 -0.83 -6.10
C ALA A 18 -2.34 0.07 -5.09
N GLU A 19 -1.61 0.99 -4.43
CA GLU A 19 -2.20 1.99 -3.53
C GLU A 19 -3.23 2.86 -4.26
N SER A 20 -2.89 3.31 -5.47
CA SER A 20 -3.79 4.11 -6.30
C SER A 20 -5.05 3.35 -6.69
N ALA A 21 -4.94 2.07 -7.06
CA ALA A 21 -6.09 1.25 -7.40
C ALA A 21 -7.07 1.11 -6.23
N VAL A 22 -6.56 0.91 -5.00
CA VAL A 22 -7.38 0.83 -3.79
C VAL A 22 -8.00 2.18 -3.42
N SER A 23 -7.24 3.27 -3.52
CA SER A 23 -7.72 4.62 -3.20
C SER A 23 -8.91 5.06 -4.06
N ARG A 24 -8.94 4.61 -5.33
CA ARG A 24 -9.97 4.93 -6.33
C ARG A 24 -11.27 4.15 -6.17
N ILE A 25 -11.33 3.17 -5.26
CA ILE A 25 -12.57 2.43 -5.02
C ILE A 25 -13.60 3.41 -4.44
N GLU A 26 -14.66 3.65 -5.21
CA GLU A 26 -15.73 4.55 -4.83
C GLU A 26 -16.58 3.94 -3.71
N LYS A 27 -16.99 4.79 -2.77
CA LYS A 27 -17.93 4.40 -1.73
C LYS A 27 -19.33 4.30 -2.34
N VAL A 28 -20.06 3.25 -1.98
CA VAL A 28 -21.48 3.12 -2.33
C VAL A 28 -22.24 4.32 -1.75
N PRO A 29 -22.96 5.10 -2.57
CA PRO A 29 -23.75 6.23 -2.08
C PRO A 29 -24.77 5.76 -1.05
N SER A 30 -24.77 6.36 0.15
CA SER A 30 -25.79 6.05 1.16
C SER A 30 -27.11 6.71 0.74
N PRO A 31 -28.19 5.95 0.55
CA PRO A 31 -29.50 6.53 0.29
C PRO A 31 -29.97 7.25 1.56
N ASN A 32 -30.18 8.57 1.46
CA ASN A 32 -30.65 9.37 2.59
C ASN A 32 -32.18 9.22 2.72
N ILE A 33 -32.63 8.15 3.36
CA ILE A 33 -34.05 7.82 3.52
C ILE A 33 -34.57 8.47 4.81
N THR A 34 -35.06 9.70 4.70
CA THR A 34 -35.48 10.52 5.86
C THR A 34 -36.93 10.33 6.29
N LYS A 35 -37.76 9.61 5.52
CA LYS A 35 -39.23 9.52 5.76
C LYS A 35 -39.81 8.10 5.73
N ASN A 36 -38.99 7.05 5.80
CA ASN A 36 -39.51 5.68 5.71
C ASN A 36 -39.12 4.85 6.93
N ASN A 37 -40.14 4.47 7.71
CA ASN A 37 -40.00 3.75 8.99
C ASN A 37 -40.00 2.23 8.81
N LEU A 38 -39.95 1.74 7.56
CA LEU A 38 -39.88 0.31 7.28
C LEU A 38 -38.51 -0.23 7.70
N SER A 39 -38.49 -1.14 8.67
CA SER A 39 -37.26 -1.73 9.23
C SER A 39 -36.28 -2.27 8.17
N ARG A 40 -36.80 -2.76 7.05
CA ARG A 40 -36.01 -3.26 5.92
C ARG A 40 -35.18 -2.16 5.24
N LEU A 41 -35.71 -0.95 5.15
CA LEU A 41 -35.00 0.18 4.54
C LEU A 41 -33.96 0.76 5.50
N THR A 42 -34.26 0.82 6.79
CA THR A 42 -33.27 1.16 7.83
C THR A 42 -32.13 0.14 7.85
N GLY A 43 -32.44 -1.17 7.74
CA GLY A 43 -31.44 -2.23 7.65
C GLY A 43 -30.55 -2.11 6.41
N PHE A 44 -31.14 -1.76 5.27
CA PHE A 44 -30.39 -1.50 4.04
C PHE A 44 -29.45 -0.29 4.20
N GLN A 45 -29.93 0.83 4.75
CA GLN A 45 -29.11 2.02 5.00
C GLN A 45 -27.91 1.70 5.91
N ASN A 46 -28.15 1.01 7.03
CA ASN A 46 -27.09 0.59 7.95
C ASN A 46 -26.04 -0.29 7.25
N LEU A 47 -26.47 -1.16 6.33
CA LEU A 47 -25.57 -2.02 5.58
C LEU A 47 -24.70 -1.23 4.61
N VAL A 48 -25.28 -0.25 3.90
CA VAL A 48 -24.52 0.65 3.00
C VAL A 48 -23.52 1.51 3.79
N GLU A 49 -23.93 2.04 4.95
CA GLU A 49 -23.03 2.79 5.84
C GLU A 49 -21.87 1.93 6.34
N LYS A 50 -22.16 0.70 6.79
CA LYS A 50 -21.15 -0.26 7.26
C LYS A 50 -20.19 -0.68 6.14
N ALA A 51 -20.70 -0.88 4.92
CA ALA A 51 -19.85 -1.17 3.77
C ALA A 51 -18.92 0.02 3.48
N GLY A 52 -19.44 1.24 3.57
CA GLY A 52 -18.66 2.47 3.41
C GLY A 52 -17.56 2.65 4.46
N THR A 53 -17.84 2.44 5.74
CA THR A 53 -16.83 2.53 6.81
C THR A 53 -15.78 1.42 6.68
N THR A 54 -16.20 0.21 6.30
CA THR A 54 -15.29 -0.91 6.03
C THR A 54 -14.34 -0.59 4.87
N LEU A 55 -14.84 0.01 3.79
CA LEU A 55 -14.03 0.42 2.66
C LEU A 55 -12.96 1.46 3.06
N GLU A 56 -13.33 2.47 3.83
CA GLU A 56 -12.39 3.48 4.30
C GLU A 56 -11.32 2.90 5.23
N ALA A 57 -11.69 1.97 6.12
CA ALA A 57 -10.73 1.23 6.93
C ALA A 57 -9.76 0.40 6.07
N PHE A 58 -10.27 -0.27 5.03
CA PHE A 58 -9.45 -1.03 4.09
C PHE A 58 -8.45 -0.12 3.33
N LYS A 59 -8.90 1.04 2.85
CA LYS A 59 -8.01 2.04 2.22
C LYS A 59 -6.90 2.48 3.17
N GLY A 60 -7.23 2.75 4.44
CA GLY A 60 -6.26 3.12 5.47
C GLY A 60 -5.18 2.05 5.70
N VAL A 61 -5.60 0.78 5.87
CA VAL A 61 -4.67 -0.34 6.03
C VAL A 61 -3.78 -0.50 4.78
N SER A 62 -4.37 -0.42 3.59
CA SER A 62 -3.63 -0.54 2.34
C SER A 62 -2.57 0.56 2.17
N SER A 63 -2.88 1.81 2.51
CA SER A 63 -1.90 2.90 2.48
C SER A 63 -0.77 2.69 3.51
N ALA A 64 -1.11 2.24 4.73
CA ALA A 64 -0.10 1.94 5.74
C ALA A 64 0.86 0.81 5.31
N ASP A 65 0.34 -0.27 4.72
CA ASP A 65 1.15 -1.40 4.27
C ASP A 65 1.99 -1.04 3.04
N THR A 66 1.44 -0.29 2.09
CA THR A 66 2.23 0.21 0.94
C THR A 66 3.33 1.16 1.37
N GLY A 67 3.12 1.96 2.43
CA GLY A 67 4.17 2.73 3.10
C GLY A 67 5.30 1.85 3.66
N LYS A 68 4.97 0.78 4.39
CA LYS A 68 5.97 -0.19 4.89
C LYS A 68 6.75 -0.85 3.76
N MET A 69 6.08 -1.23 2.67
CA MET A 69 6.74 -1.82 1.51
C MET A 69 7.79 -0.88 0.91
N LYS A 70 7.45 0.42 0.76
CA LYS A 70 8.40 1.44 0.29
C LYS A 70 9.60 1.58 1.24
N ALA A 71 9.37 1.58 2.55
CA ALA A 71 10.46 1.65 3.54
C ALA A 71 11.38 0.41 3.52
N VAL A 72 10.83 -0.79 3.30
CA VAL A 72 11.62 -2.01 3.12
C VAL A 72 12.47 -1.91 1.84
N ALA A 73 11.92 -1.34 0.77
CA ALA A 73 12.66 -1.11 -0.47
C ALA A 73 13.85 -0.16 -0.28
N ASP A 74 13.68 0.91 0.51
CA ASP A 74 14.78 1.80 0.90
C ASP A 74 15.88 1.02 1.64
N LYS A 75 15.49 0.21 2.63
CA LYS A 75 16.43 -0.58 3.43
C LYS A 75 17.23 -1.58 2.60
N ILE A 76 16.60 -2.24 1.63
CA ILE A 76 17.30 -3.18 0.72
C ILE A 76 18.38 -2.45 -0.09
N VAL A 77 18.06 -1.26 -0.63
CA VAL A 77 19.04 -0.48 -1.40
C VAL A 77 20.21 -0.04 -0.53
N ASP A 78 19.95 0.37 0.70
CA ASP A 78 21.00 0.77 1.64
C ASP A 78 21.90 -0.41 2.03
N GLU A 79 21.33 -1.59 2.26
CA GLU A 79 22.09 -2.82 2.56
C GLU A 79 22.91 -3.30 1.36
N ASP A 80 22.35 -3.26 0.15
CA ASP A 80 23.05 -3.57 -1.09
C ASP A 80 24.26 -2.65 -1.29
N ALA A 81 24.10 -1.34 -1.06
CA ALA A 81 25.18 -0.37 -1.19
C ALA A 81 26.32 -0.65 -0.20
N LYS A 82 25.98 -0.99 1.06
CA LYS A 82 26.96 -1.37 2.09
C LYS A 82 27.70 -2.67 1.72
N MET A 83 26.99 -3.68 1.23
CA MET A 83 27.63 -4.93 0.83
C MET A 83 28.53 -4.75 -0.40
N ALA A 84 28.12 -3.92 -1.36
CA ALA A 84 28.95 -3.61 -2.53
C ALA A 84 30.28 -2.97 -2.11
N ASP A 85 30.26 -2.04 -1.15
CA ASP A 85 31.48 -1.41 -0.62
C ASP A 85 32.40 -2.43 0.07
N VAL A 86 31.84 -3.32 0.90
CA VAL A 86 32.62 -4.40 1.56
C VAL A 86 33.27 -5.33 0.52
N ILE A 87 32.54 -5.73 -0.52
CA ILE A 87 33.07 -6.56 -1.60
C ILE A 87 34.20 -5.84 -2.33
N GLN A 88 34.04 -4.55 -2.61
CA GLN A 88 35.05 -3.73 -3.27
C GLN A 88 36.33 -3.62 -2.41
N GLN A 89 36.21 -3.34 -1.12
CA GLN A 89 37.34 -3.28 -0.19
C GLN A 89 38.08 -4.63 -0.11
N ASN A 90 37.35 -5.74 -0.02
CA ASN A 90 37.96 -7.08 0.01
C ASN A 90 38.65 -7.42 -1.32
N THR A 91 38.05 -7.06 -2.47
CA THR A 91 38.66 -7.28 -3.79
C THR A 91 40.00 -6.55 -3.93
N VAL A 92 40.13 -5.35 -3.34
CA VAL A 92 41.41 -4.61 -3.33
C VAL A 92 42.43 -5.25 -2.40
N ARG A 93 42.00 -5.82 -1.25
CA ARG A 93 42.90 -6.51 -0.30
C ARG A 93 43.50 -7.82 -0.82
N PHE A 94 42.84 -8.48 -1.78
CA PHE A 94 43.27 -9.75 -2.34
C PHE A 94 43.87 -9.64 -3.76
N LYS A 95 44.18 -8.42 -4.21
CA LYS A 95 45.03 -8.14 -5.37
C LYS A 95 46.41 -7.72 -4.92
#